data_AF-A0A396NSC2-F1
#
_entry.id   AF-A0A396NSC2-F1
#
_cell.length_a   1.000
_cell.length_b   1.000
_cell.length_c   1.000
_cell.angle_alpha   90.00
_cell.angle_beta   90.00
_cell.angle_gamma   90.00
#
_symmetry.space_group_name_H-M   'P 1'
#
loop_
_entity.id
_entity.type
_entity.pdbx_description
1 polymer ?
#
loop_
_entity_poly.entity_id
_entity_poly.type
_entity_poly.pdbx_seq_one_letter_code
_entity_poly.pdbx_strand_id
1 'polypeptide(L)'
;MLACTETITHIRLCYDRKTDLESYICTAIHGVSWFGKLIATPENKGLTGAAKITVRIPEDAMPDITIRNGDFIVRGAVDAIETQADLKGLEYFTVLSVGDNRRSRRKDLRHWAVSGA
;
A
#
# COMPACT_ATOMS: atom_id res chain seq x y z
N MET A 1 9.86 13.06 7.96
CA MET A 1 9.45 12.60 6.61
C MET A 1 8.62 13.71 5.99
N LEU A 2 8.72 13.96 4.69
CA LEU A 2 7.99 15.05 4.02
C LEU A 2 6.67 14.54 3.43
N ALA A 3 5.67 15.41 3.35
CA ALA A 3 4.36 15.16 2.72
C ALA A 3 3.58 13.94 3.29
N CYS A 4 3.64 13.77 4.61
CA CYS A 4 2.90 12.74 5.35
C CYS A 4 1.49 13.22 5.73
N THR A 5 0.67 13.58 4.73
CA THR A 5 -0.67 14.14 4.94
C THR A 5 -1.78 13.28 4.37
N GLU A 6 -1.42 12.22 3.65
CA GLU A 6 -2.38 11.36 2.96
C GLU A 6 -3.00 10.35 3.93
N THR A 7 -4.17 9.86 3.54
CA THR A 7 -4.79 8.68 4.13
C THR A 7 -4.77 7.57 3.10
N ILE A 8 -4.46 6.35 3.53
CA ILE A 8 -4.61 5.14 2.73
C ILE A 8 -5.48 4.14 3.47
N THR A 9 -5.96 3.13 2.77
CA THR A 9 -6.53 1.93 3.35
C THR A 9 -5.73 0.72 2.90
N HIS A 10 -5.21 -0.03 3.87
CA HIS A 10 -4.67 -1.37 3.65
C HIS A 10 -5.83 -2.36 3.61
N ILE A 11 -5.85 -3.21 2.57
CA ILE A 11 -6.88 -4.23 2.41
C ILE A 11 -6.21 -5.58 2.24
N ARG A 12 -6.61 -6.54 3.09
CA ARG A 12 -6.16 -7.92 3.03
C ARG A 12 -7.33 -8.88 2.91
N LEU A 13 -7.21 -9.84 2.00
CA LEU A 13 -8.06 -11.04 1.98
C LEU A 13 -7.63 -12.00 3.09
N CYS A 14 -8.55 -12.34 3.98
CA CYS A 14 -8.36 -13.28 5.07
C CYS A 14 -9.33 -14.45 4.90
N TYR A 15 -8.79 -15.66 4.96
CA TYR A 15 -9.57 -16.89 4.97
C TYR A 15 -9.75 -17.39 6.41
N ASP A 16 -10.99 -17.56 6.84
CA ASP A 16 -11.33 -18.16 8.13
C ASP A 16 -11.68 -19.64 7.97
N ARG A 17 -10.78 -20.50 8.46
CA ARG A 17 -10.96 -21.97 8.43
C ARG A 17 -12.16 -22.47 9.19
N LYS A 18 -12.68 -21.72 10.18
CA LYS A 18 -13.84 -22.16 10.98
C LYS A 18 -15.14 -22.02 10.20
N THR A 19 -15.25 -20.94 9.44
CA THR A 19 -16.43 -20.60 8.66
C THR A 19 -16.31 -21.04 7.20
N ASP A 20 -15.10 -21.39 6.74
CA ASP A 20 -14.77 -21.70 5.34
C ASP A 20 -15.10 -20.53 4.40
N LEU A 21 -14.92 -19.30 4.91
CA LEU A 21 -15.23 -18.08 4.18
C LEU A 21 -13.99 -17.18 4.06
N GLU A 22 -13.96 -16.44 2.96
CA GLU A 22 -13.01 -15.37 2.75
C GLU A 22 -13.67 -14.03 3.05
N SER A 23 -12.93 -13.13 3.68
CA SER A 23 -13.38 -11.77 3.96
C SER A 23 -12.24 -10.78 3.81
N TYR A 24 -12.55 -9.57 3.36
CA TYR A 24 -11.57 -8.50 3.31
C TYR A 24 -11.54 -7.74 4.63
N ILE A 25 -10.33 -7.49 5.14
CA ILE A 25 -10.08 -6.62 6.28
C ILE A 25 -9.53 -5.31 5.73
N CYS A 26 -10.25 -4.22 5.97
CA CYS A 26 -9.84 -2.86 5.64
C CYS A 26 -9.27 -2.18 6.89
N THR A 27 -8.09 -1.57 6.77
CA THR A 27 -7.44 -0.81 7.85
C THR A 27 -6.98 0.54 7.32
N ALA A 28 -7.60 1.62 7.78
CA ALA A 28 -7.20 2.98 7.45
C ALA A 28 -5.88 3.35 8.14
N ILE A 29 -4.98 4.01 7.42
CA ILE A 29 -3.70 4.50 7.91
C ILE A 29 -3.57 5.96 7.51
N HIS A 30 -3.41 6.83 8.50
CA HIS A 30 -3.32 8.28 8.32
C HIS A 30 -1.88 8.77 8.45
N GLY A 31 -1.60 9.96 7.93
CA GLY A 31 -0.28 10.57 8.05
C GLY A 31 0.78 9.85 7.20
N VAL A 32 0.38 9.34 6.03
CA VAL A 32 1.31 8.64 5.12
C VAL A 32 1.70 9.54 3.96
N SER A 33 2.76 9.16 3.25
CA SER A 33 3.15 9.79 1.99
C SER A 33 2.79 8.89 0.83
N TRP A 34 2.09 9.42 -0.18
CA TRP A 34 1.81 8.74 -1.46
C TRP A 34 2.66 9.36 -2.57
N PHE A 35 3.49 8.54 -3.23
CA PHE A 35 4.37 9.01 -4.30
C PHE A 35 4.28 8.09 -5.52
N GLY A 36 3.68 8.58 -6.60
CA GLY A 36 3.67 7.93 -7.90
C GLY A 36 4.86 8.38 -8.76
N LYS A 37 5.58 7.43 -9.36
CA LYS A 37 6.61 7.70 -10.36
C LYS A 37 6.38 6.82 -11.60
N LEU A 38 6.36 7.44 -12.78
CA LEU A 38 6.41 6.69 -14.03
C LEU A 38 7.82 6.10 -14.19
N ILE A 39 7.93 4.78 -14.26
CA ILE A 39 9.17 4.10 -14.62
C ILE A 39 9.06 3.71 -16.08
N ALA A 40 9.79 4.44 -16.92
CA ALA A 40 9.90 4.13 -18.34
C ALA A 40 11.08 3.18 -18.53
N THR A 41 10.81 1.94 -18.94
CA THR A 41 11.86 0.94 -19.21
C THR A 41 12.06 0.87 -20.72
N PRO A 42 13.26 1.14 -21.24
CA PRO A 42 13.52 0.98 -22.67
C PRO A 42 13.60 -0.52 -22.99
N GLU A 43 12.67 -1.02 -23.80
CA GLU A 43 12.71 -2.39 -24.35
C GLU A 43 12.92 -2.33 -25.86
N ASN A 44 13.47 -3.38 -26.45
CA ASN A 44 13.78 -3.48 -27.89
C ASN A 44 12.54 -3.37 -28.82
N LYS A 45 11.33 -3.24 -28.26
CA LYS A 45 10.06 -3.04 -28.98
C LYS A 45 9.33 -1.73 -28.64
N GLY A 46 9.96 -0.82 -27.89
CA GLY A 46 9.38 0.46 -27.46
C GLY A 46 9.59 0.75 -25.97
N LEU A 47 9.20 1.94 -25.50
CA LEU A 47 9.16 2.24 -24.07
C LEU A 47 7.87 1.67 -23.46
N THR A 48 8.01 0.69 -22.56
CA THR A 48 6.91 0.26 -21.69
C THR A 48 7.03 1.02 -20.37
N GLY A 49 6.10 1.95 -20.12
CA GLY A 49 6.02 2.71 -18.88
C GLY A 49 5.14 2.00 -17.86
N ALA A 50 5.71 1.55 -16.72
CA ALA A 50 4.92 1.10 -15.57
C ALA A 50 4.90 2.20 -14.52
N ALA A 51 3.72 2.62 -14.07
CA ALA A 51 3.61 3.51 -12.93
C ALA A 51 3.98 2.72 -11.67
N LYS A 52 5.09 3.08 -11.00
CA LYS A 52 5.42 2.55 -9.68
C LYS A 52 4.92 3.52 -8.64
N ILE A 53 4.07 3.03 -7.75
CA ILE A 53 3.62 3.79 -6.59
C ILE A 53 4.44 3.34 -5.39
N THR A 54 4.86 4.31 -4.57
CA THR A 54 5.54 4.07 -3.30
C THR A 54 4.83 4.84 -2.21
N VAL A 55 4.30 4.12 -1.23
CA VAL A 55 3.75 4.68 0.00
C VAL A 55 4.77 4.55 1.11
N ARG A 56 5.00 5.64 1.84
CA ARG A 56 5.83 5.62 3.05
C ARG A 56 4.95 5.80 4.28
N ILE A 57 5.01 4.84 5.18
CA ILE A 57 4.23 4.80 6.42
C ILE A 57 5.20 5.08 7.57
N PRO A 58 5.11 6.25 8.23
CA PRO A 58 5.90 6.55 9.41
C PRO A 58 5.79 5.48 10.50
N GLU A 59 6.85 5.30 11.30
CA GLU A 59 6.88 4.31 12.39
C GLU A 59 5.70 4.46 13.37
N ASP A 60 5.32 5.69 13.67
CA ASP A 60 4.25 6.08 14.58
C ASP A 60 2.84 6.02 13.96
N ALA A 61 2.74 5.96 12.64
CA ALA A 61 1.47 5.87 11.92
C ALA A 61 1.01 4.42 11.66
N MET A 62 1.94 3.46 11.66
CA MET A 62 1.61 2.07 11.35
C MET A 62 0.80 1.42 12.49
N PRO A 63 -0.41 0.90 12.22
CA PRO A 63 -1.15 0.14 13.21
C PRO A 63 -0.53 -1.25 13.43
N ASP A 64 -1.06 -2.03 14.37
CA ASP A 64 -0.60 -3.40 14.64
C ASP A 64 -1.06 -4.37 13.55
N ILE A 65 -0.54 -4.16 12.34
CA ILE A 65 -0.77 -4.98 11.15
C ILE A 65 0.57 -5.31 10.50
N THR A 66 0.59 -6.38 9.72
CA THR A 66 1.69 -6.68 8.82
C THR A 66 1.20 -6.51 7.40
N ILE A 67 1.84 -5.65 6.59
CA ILE A 67 1.57 -5.54 5.15
C ILE A 67 2.43 -6.58 4.40
N ARG A 68 1.86 -7.27 3.42
CA ARG A 68 2.49 -8.36 2.67
C ARG A 68 2.28 -8.18 1.17
N ASN A 69 3.11 -8.87 0.39
CA ASN A 69 2.90 -8.96 -1.05
C ASN A 69 1.54 -9.60 -1.35
N GLY A 70 0.83 -9.04 -2.33
CA GLY A 70 -0.53 -9.46 -2.70
C GLY A 70 -1.65 -8.74 -1.95
N ASP A 71 -1.36 -8.00 -0.87
CA ASP A 71 -2.34 -7.09 -0.27
C ASP A 71 -2.62 -5.91 -1.21
N PHE A 72 -3.70 -5.17 -0.96
CA PHE A 72 -4.01 -3.92 -1.69
C PHE A 72 -3.78 -2.70 -0.81
N ILE A 73 -3.33 -1.61 -1.45
CA ILE A 73 -3.27 -0.29 -0.84
C ILE A 73 -4.11 0.66 -1.69
N VAL A 74 -5.14 1.23 -1.08
CA VAL A 74 -6.02 2.22 -1.70
C VAL A 74 -5.66 3.60 -1.16
N ARG A 75 -5.62 4.62 -2.01
CA ARG A 75 -5.53 6.02 -1.57
C ARG A 75 -6.91 6.50 -1.11
N GLY A 76 -6.97 7.01 0.12
CA GLY A 76 -8.21 7.39 0.79
C GLY A 76 -8.70 6.35 1.80
N ALA A 77 -9.79 6.69 2.48
CA ALA A 77 -10.46 5.82 3.44
C ALA A 77 -11.49 4.93 2.73
N VAL A 78 -11.46 3.64 3.02
CA VAL A 78 -12.42 2.63 2.56
C VAL A 78 -12.85 1.82 3.77
N ASP A 79 -14.14 1.85 4.10
CA ASP A 79 -14.67 1.19 5.29
C ASP A 79 -14.74 -0.33 5.13
N ALA A 80 -15.22 -0.80 3.97
CA ALA A 80 -15.37 -2.21 3.64
C ALA A 80 -15.38 -2.43 2.14
N ILE A 81 -14.95 -3.63 1.71
CA ILE A 81 -15.20 -4.17 0.38
C ILE A 81 -15.66 -5.62 0.53
N GLU A 82 -16.47 -6.10 -0.40
CA GLU A 82 -16.91 -7.50 -0.46
C GLU A 82 -16.12 -8.28 -1.51
N THR A 83 -15.80 -7.62 -2.63
CA THR A 83 -15.11 -8.22 -3.76
C THR A 83 -13.98 -7.33 -4.26
N GLN A 84 -13.00 -7.91 -4.95
CA GLN A 84 -11.96 -7.11 -5.62
C GLN A 84 -12.54 -6.15 -6.68
N ALA A 85 -13.74 -6.44 -7.23
CA ALA A 85 -14.38 -5.55 -8.19
C ALA A 85 -14.78 -4.19 -7.57
N ASP A 86 -14.96 -4.13 -6.25
CA ASP A 86 -15.28 -2.89 -5.53
C ASP A 86 -14.12 -1.88 -5.54
N LEU A 87 -12.90 -2.33 -5.84
CA LEU A 87 -11.74 -1.46 -6.03
C LEU A 87 -11.78 -0.70 -7.37
N LYS A 88 -12.69 -1.05 -8.28
CA LYS A 88 -12.78 -0.42 -9.59
C LYS A 88 -13.13 1.07 -9.45
N GLY A 89 -12.28 1.92 -10.02
CA GLY A 89 -12.45 3.37 -9.98
C GLY A 89 -11.77 4.05 -8.78
N LEU A 90 -11.22 3.28 -7.84
CA LEU A 90 -10.37 3.81 -6.78
C LEU A 90 -8.91 3.90 -7.26
N GLU A 91 -8.15 4.84 -6.70
CA GLU A 91 -6.69 4.87 -6.90
C GLU A 91 -6.05 3.85 -5.94
N TYR A 92 -5.63 2.70 -6.45
CA TYR A 92 -5.04 1.63 -5.66
C TYR A 92 -3.91 0.92 -6.39
N PHE A 93 -3.11 0.14 -5.65
CA PHE A 93 -2.13 -0.78 -6.22
C PHE A 93 -2.06 -2.09 -5.43
N THR A 94 -1.54 -3.14 -6.08
CA THR A 94 -1.22 -4.41 -5.40
C THR A 94 0.19 -4.34 -4.83
N VAL A 95 0.37 -4.69 -3.57
CA VAL A 95 1.68 -4.66 -2.92
C VAL A 95 2.61 -5.68 -3.56
N LEU A 96 3.74 -5.19 -4.09
CA LEU A 96 4.80 -6.02 -4.67
C LEU A 96 6.05 -6.08 -3.79
N SER A 97 6.25 -5.07 -2.94
CA SER A 97 7.39 -5.03 -2.01
C SER A 97 7.09 -4.20 -0.77
N VAL A 98 7.65 -4.64 0.37
CA VAL A 98 7.63 -3.92 1.64
C VAL A 98 9.06 -3.84 2.17
N GLY A 99 9.59 -2.62 2.30
CA GLY A 99 10.89 -2.35 2.88
C GLY A 99 10.77 -1.76 4.29
N ASP A 100 11.60 -2.23 5.22
CA ASP A 100 11.71 -1.68 6.58
C ASP A 100 12.90 -0.72 6.70
N ASN A 101 12.61 0.58 6.71
CA ASN A 101 13.60 1.65 6.78
C ASN A 101 13.70 2.27 8.19
N ARG A 102 13.28 1.55 9.24
CA ARG A 102 13.31 2.06 10.63
C ARG A 102 14.69 2.05 11.27
N ARG A 103 15.75 1.74 10.52
CA ARG A 103 17.15 1.72 10.98
C ARG A 103 17.76 3.11 11.23
N SER A 104 17.12 4.18 10.78
CA SER A 104 17.63 5.55 10.93
C SER A 104 17.74 5.95 12.41
N ARG A 105 18.78 6.70 12.79
CA ARG A 105 18.86 7.33 14.11
C ARG A 105 17.85 8.46 14.28
N ARG A 106 17.45 9.13 13.19
CA ARG A 106 16.42 10.16 13.27
C ARG A 106 15.04 9.52 13.17
N LYS A 107 14.23 9.70 14.22
CA LYS A 107 12.88 9.13 14.33
C LYS A 107 11.97 9.57 13.19
N ASP A 108 12.10 10.82 12.74
CA ASP A 108 11.32 11.40 11.64
C ASP A 108 11.57 10.71 10.29
N LEU A 109 12.63 9.91 10.15
CA LEU A 109 12.95 9.17 8.93
C LEU A 109 12.61 7.68 9.02
N ARG A 110 12.14 7.18 10.17
CA ARG A 110 11.82 5.76 10.33
C ARG A 110 10.45 5.47 9.72
N HIS A 111 10.43 4.51 8.81
CA HIS A 111 9.21 4.18 8.06
C HIS A 111 9.26 2.81 7.41
N TRP A 112 8.09 2.32 7.04
CA TRP A 112 7.95 1.29 6.01
C TRP A 112 7.80 1.93 4.65
N ALA A 113 8.42 1.34 3.64
CA ALA A 113 8.24 1.69 2.24
C ALA A 113 7.48 0.56 1.54
N VAL A 114 6.23 0.80 1.17
CA VAL A 114 5.36 -0.15 0.48
C VAL A 114 5.29 0.28 -0.98
N SER A 115 5.57 -0.61 -1.93
CA SER A 115 5.50 -0.28 -3.35
C SER A 115 4.76 -1.32 -4.17
N GLY A 116 4.14 -0.87 -5.25
CA GLY A 116 3.43 -1.71 -6.20
C GLY A 116 3.12 -1.00 -7.51
N ALA A 117 2.29 -1.67 -8.30
CA ALA A 117 1.77 -1.21 -9.58
C ALA A 117 0.29 -1.58 -9.69
#